data_AF-A0A7S1IFW1-F1
#
_entry.id   AF-A0A7S1IFW1-F1
#
_cell.length_a   1.000
_cell.length_b   1.000
_cell.length_c   1.000
_cell.angle_alpha   90.00
_cell.angle_beta   90.00
_cell.angle_gamma   90.00
#
_symmetry.space_group_name_H-M   'P 1'
#
loop_
_entity.id
_entity.type
_entity.pdbx_description
1 polymer ?
#
loop_
_entity_poly.entity_id
_entity_poly.type
_entity_poly.pdbx_seq_one_letter_code
_entity_poly.pdbx_strand_id
1 'polypeptide(L)'
;SEETGFYTGTSCMDCQPGYWSMVCTEVCPGGLSDICSGHGVCSDGRYGTGVCTCDAAPSTGFWAGPACADCAQGYWGGTCEKQCPGGQAGPCMGHGQCNSNGTCACDAAWTGDVCQWACPDAPFGAVCNRHGTCRAAGAAAVCDCIQSPDFGYWDGPVCLSCRSGYYGVLCT
;
A
#
# COMPACT_ATOMS: atom_id res chain seq x y z
N SER A 1 1.64 43.85 17.20
CA SER A 1 0.64 43.00 16.56
C SER A 1 0.15 42.04 17.61
N GLU A 2 -1.12 42.13 18.01
CA GLU A 2 -1.72 41.13 18.88
C GLU A 2 -2.00 39.90 18.00
N GLU A 3 -1.23 38.82 18.20
CA GLU A 3 -1.54 37.53 17.58
C GLU A 3 -2.81 36.99 18.25
N THR A 4 -3.93 37.09 17.54
CA THR A 4 -5.22 36.56 17.99
C THR A 4 -5.17 35.03 17.93
N GLY A 5 -5.12 34.39 19.09
CA GLY A 5 -5.17 32.93 19.25
C GLY A 5 -6.45 32.45 19.92
N PHE A 6 -6.65 31.13 19.91
CA PHE A 6 -7.83 30.46 20.46
C PHE A 6 -7.56 29.96 21.89
N TYR A 7 -7.80 30.84 22.86
CA TYR A 7 -7.49 30.59 24.26
C TYR A 7 -8.72 30.20 25.10
N THR A 8 -8.48 29.51 26.22
CA THR A 8 -9.46 29.12 27.22
C THR A 8 -8.91 29.33 28.64
N GLY A 9 -9.73 29.03 29.65
CA GLY A 9 -9.37 29.16 31.06
C GLY A 9 -9.54 30.57 31.61
N THR A 10 -9.34 30.72 32.93
CA THR A 10 -9.53 31.99 33.64
C THR A 10 -8.40 33.00 33.40
N SER A 11 -7.23 32.52 32.95
CA SER A 11 -6.07 33.34 32.60
C SER A 11 -5.93 33.59 31.09
N CYS A 12 -6.78 33.00 30.25
CA CYS A 12 -6.68 33.04 28.78
C CYS A 12 -5.28 32.67 28.25
N MET A 13 -4.61 31.70 28.87
CA MET A 13 -3.26 31.25 28.48
C MET A 13 -3.19 29.80 28.01
N ASP A 14 -4.28 29.05 28.16
CA ASP A 14 -4.40 27.67 27.69
C ASP A 14 -5.07 27.66 26.32
N CYS A 15 -4.70 26.71 25.45
CA CYS A 15 -5.40 26.60 24.17
C CYS A 15 -6.78 25.95 24.35
N GLN A 16 -7.74 26.36 23.54
CA GLN A 16 -8.98 25.60 23.39
C GLN A 16 -8.67 24.17 22.90
N PRO A 17 -9.46 23.15 23.28
CA PRO A 17 -9.24 21.78 22.84
C PRO A 17 -9.12 21.67 21.32
N GLY A 18 -8.12 20.94 20.84
CA GLY A 18 -7.84 20.80 19.40
C GLY A 18 -7.04 21.93 18.76
N TYR A 19 -6.65 22.95 19.53
CA TYR A 19 -5.70 23.97 19.12
C TYR A 19 -4.33 23.76 19.78
N TRP A 20 -3.26 24.04 19.03
CA TRP A 20 -1.88 23.88 19.48
C TRP A 20 -1.01 25.06 19.07
N SER A 21 0.27 25.02 19.48
CA SER A 21 1.30 26.08 19.40
C SER A 21 1.34 27.03 20.60
N MET A 22 2.46 27.77 20.75
CA MET A 22 2.68 28.69 21.87
C MET A 22 1.67 29.83 21.96
N VAL A 23 0.94 30.10 20.86
CA VAL A 23 -0.08 31.15 20.72
C VAL A 23 -1.45 30.60 20.30
N CYS A 24 -1.64 29.28 20.33
CA CYS A 24 -2.94 28.62 20.12
C CYS A 24 -3.65 28.98 18.79
N THR A 25 -2.90 29.16 17.70
CA THR A 25 -3.47 29.50 16.37
C THR A 25 -3.65 28.29 15.46
N GLU A 26 -2.91 27.22 15.71
CA GLU A 26 -2.87 26.05 14.84
C GLU A 26 -3.93 25.02 15.26
N VAL A 27 -4.54 24.37 14.28
CA VAL A 27 -5.58 23.35 14.49
C VAL A 27 -4.97 21.97 14.33
N CYS A 28 -5.39 21.02 15.17
CA CYS A 28 -5.00 19.63 15.02
C CYS A 28 -5.47 19.05 13.67
N PRO A 29 -4.70 18.14 13.06
CA PRO A 29 -5.13 17.43 11.84
C PRO A 29 -6.49 16.75 12.01
N GLY A 30 -7.26 16.63 10.92
CA GLY A 30 -8.66 16.16 10.95
C GLY A 30 -9.68 17.26 11.30
N GLY A 31 -9.21 18.38 11.85
CA GLY A 31 -10.06 19.52 12.22
C GLY A 31 -10.74 19.34 13.58
N LEU A 32 -11.49 20.35 14.01
CA LEU A 32 -12.07 20.39 15.36
C LEU A 32 -13.29 19.49 15.55
N SER A 33 -13.93 19.07 14.44
CA SER A 33 -15.07 18.14 14.48
C SER A 33 -14.59 16.71 14.73
N ASP A 34 -13.54 16.30 14.02
CA ASP A 34 -12.98 14.96 14.06
C ASP A 34 -11.46 15.07 14.22
N ILE A 35 -11.02 15.48 15.42
CA ILE A 35 -9.60 15.61 15.73
C ILE A 35 -8.91 14.27 15.47
N CYS A 36 -7.83 14.28 14.70
CA CYS A 36 -7.16 13.08 14.20
C CYS A 36 -8.12 12.11 13.51
N SER A 37 -9.08 12.65 12.75
CA SER A 37 -10.17 11.91 12.08
C SER A 37 -10.99 11.02 13.01
N GLY A 38 -10.96 11.26 14.33
CA GLY A 38 -11.61 10.41 15.33
C GLY A 38 -10.87 9.09 15.61
N HIS A 39 -9.64 8.93 15.11
CA HIS A 39 -8.86 7.69 15.17
C HIS A 39 -7.51 7.89 15.86
N GLY A 40 -7.46 8.81 16.82
CA GLY A 40 -6.26 9.09 17.59
C GLY A 40 -6.40 10.27 18.54
N VAL A 41 -5.29 10.61 19.19
CA VAL A 41 -5.20 11.72 20.15
C VAL A 41 -4.17 12.73 19.65
N CYS A 42 -4.55 14.00 19.61
CA CYS A 42 -3.65 15.08 19.21
C CYS A 42 -2.77 15.55 20.38
N SER A 43 -1.51 15.85 20.11
CA SER A 43 -0.66 16.65 21.02
C SER A 43 -1.05 18.12 20.90
N ASP A 44 -2.13 18.51 21.58
CA ASP A 44 -2.67 19.87 21.59
C ASP A 44 -2.13 20.72 22.76
N GLY A 45 -2.59 21.97 22.85
CA GLY A 45 -2.16 22.91 23.87
C GLY A 45 -0.92 23.71 23.51
N ARG A 46 -0.51 24.57 24.46
CA ARG A 46 0.51 25.61 24.23
C ARG A 46 1.89 25.07 23.85
N TYR A 47 2.21 23.88 24.36
CA TYR A 47 3.45 23.17 24.10
C TYR A 47 3.22 21.90 23.25
N GLY A 48 2.01 21.73 22.74
CA GLY A 48 1.66 20.66 21.83
C GLY A 48 2.36 20.82 20.50
N THR A 49 2.60 19.70 19.81
CA THR A 49 3.25 19.68 18.50
C THR A 49 2.27 19.57 17.34
N GLY A 50 0.97 19.37 17.64
CA GLY A 50 -0.06 19.10 16.64
C GLY A 50 0.01 17.70 16.03
N VAL A 51 0.93 16.85 16.49
CA VAL A 51 1.08 15.48 15.99
C VAL A 51 -0.02 14.60 16.59
N CYS A 52 -0.70 13.85 15.72
CA CYS A 52 -1.66 12.82 16.12
C CYS A 52 -0.95 11.51 16.46
N THR A 53 -1.33 10.93 17.60
CA THR A 53 -0.99 9.54 17.95
C THR A 53 -2.18 8.67 17.57
N CYS A 54 -2.04 7.89 16.49
CA CYS A 54 -3.12 7.11 15.92
C CYS A 54 -3.41 5.82 16.70
N ASP A 55 -4.67 5.39 16.63
CA ASP A 55 -5.12 4.10 17.15
C ASP A 55 -4.46 2.94 16.40
N ALA A 56 -4.03 1.93 17.17
CA ALA A 56 -3.31 0.77 16.65
C ALA A 56 -3.73 -0.52 17.36
N ALA A 57 -5.04 -0.81 17.40
CA ALA A 57 -5.58 -1.99 18.05
C ALA A 57 -6.72 -2.61 17.23
N PRO A 58 -6.95 -3.94 17.30
CA PRO A 58 -8.01 -4.59 16.53
C PRO A 58 -9.43 -4.06 16.80
N SER A 59 -9.68 -3.50 17.99
CA SER A 59 -11.00 -2.96 18.37
C SER A 59 -11.27 -1.55 17.87
N THR A 60 -10.22 -0.76 17.61
CA THR A 60 -10.33 0.64 17.18
C THR A 60 -9.79 0.87 15.77
N GLY A 61 -9.07 -0.11 15.22
CA GLY A 61 -8.41 -0.06 13.92
C GLY A 61 -6.90 0.18 14.03
N PHE A 62 -6.20 -0.09 12.92
CA PHE A 62 -4.78 0.22 12.74
C PHE A 62 -4.66 1.40 11.78
N TRP A 63 -4.62 2.61 12.33
CA TRP A 63 -4.64 3.87 11.58
C TRP A 63 -3.24 4.48 11.46
N ALA A 64 -3.06 5.29 10.43
CA ALA A 64 -1.81 5.95 10.11
C ALA A 64 -2.06 7.26 9.35
N GLY A 65 -0.95 7.96 9.08
CA GLY A 65 -0.96 9.27 8.44
C GLY A 65 -1.06 10.42 9.45
N PRO A 66 -0.78 11.66 9.03
CA PRO A 66 -0.72 12.81 9.93
C PRO A 66 -2.03 13.11 10.66
N ALA A 67 -3.16 12.71 10.08
CA ALA A 67 -4.51 12.88 10.63
C ALA A 67 -5.19 11.56 11.00
N CYS A 68 -4.46 10.44 11.02
CA CYS A 68 -5.03 9.11 11.27
C CYS A 68 -6.21 8.74 10.33
N ALA A 69 -6.17 9.24 9.09
CA ALA A 69 -7.22 9.03 8.09
C ALA A 69 -6.95 7.82 7.18
N ASP A 70 -5.72 7.29 7.20
CA ASP A 70 -5.29 6.19 6.35
C ASP A 70 -5.12 4.92 7.19
N CYS A 71 -5.21 3.74 6.57
CA CYS A 71 -4.82 2.51 7.24
C CYS A 71 -3.30 2.39 7.35
N ALA A 72 -2.83 1.86 8.47
CA ALA A 72 -1.44 1.47 8.63
C ALA A 72 -1.04 0.42 7.57
N GLN A 73 0.25 0.37 7.24
CA GLN A 73 0.77 -0.57 6.26
C GLN A 73 0.33 -2.00 6.56
N GLY A 74 -0.22 -2.69 5.56
CA GLY A 74 -0.69 -4.06 5.71
C GLY A 74 -2.05 -4.21 6.39
N TYR A 75 -2.78 -3.11 6.57
CA TYR A 75 -4.17 -3.12 7.02
C TYR A 75 -5.09 -2.48 5.98
N TRP A 76 -6.34 -2.90 5.98
CA TRP A 76 -7.39 -2.44 5.09
C TRP A 76 -8.77 -2.59 5.75
N GLY A 77 -9.81 -2.14 5.05
CA GLY A 77 -11.19 -2.13 5.54
C GLY A 77 -11.64 -0.73 5.94
N GLY A 78 -12.94 -0.58 6.18
CA GLY A 78 -13.52 0.72 6.54
C GLY A 78 -13.09 1.24 7.90
N THR A 79 -12.60 0.35 8.77
CA THR A 79 -12.05 0.72 10.10
C THR A 79 -10.61 0.22 10.28
N CYS A 80 -9.90 -0.08 9.19
CA CYS A 80 -8.51 -0.55 9.20
C CYS A 80 -8.25 -1.76 10.14
N GLU A 81 -9.25 -2.62 10.30
CA GLU A 81 -9.24 -3.74 11.24
C GLU A 81 -8.76 -5.04 10.59
N LYS A 82 -8.75 -5.10 9.26
CA LYS A 82 -8.41 -6.31 8.50
C LYS A 82 -6.97 -6.28 8.07
N GLN A 83 -6.28 -7.39 8.24
CA GLN A 83 -4.91 -7.53 7.78
C GLN A 83 -4.88 -7.93 6.30
N CYS A 84 -3.92 -7.39 5.56
CA CYS A 84 -3.62 -7.79 4.21
C CYS A 84 -3.06 -9.22 4.17
N PRO A 85 -3.25 -9.96 3.07
CA PRO A 85 -2.58 -11.23 2.87
C PRO A 85 -1.06 -11.08 3.00
N GLY A 86 -0.36 -12.06 3.56
CA GLY A 86 1.08 -11.94 3.90
C GLY A 86 1.37 -11.17 5.19
N GLY A 87 0.36 -10.53 5.80
CA GLY A 87 0.47 -9.87 7.09
C GLY A 87 1.04 -8.45 7.03
N GLN A 88 1.17 -7.81 8.19
CA GLN A 88 1.71 -6.44 8.31
C GLN A 88 3.17 -6.33 7.86
N ALA A 89 4.00 -7.31 8.21
CA ALA A 89 5.44 -7.27 7.95
C ALA A 89 5.80 -7.45 6.46
N GLY A 90 4.93 -8.12 5.70
CA GLY A 90 5.12 -8.35 4.27
C GLY A 90 3.78 -8.50 3.56
N PRO A 91 3.01 -7.41 3.41
CA PRO A 91 1.76 -7.45 2.65
C PRO A 91 2.03 -8.00 1.26
N CYS A 92 1.17 -8.90 0.78
CA CYS A 92 1.30 -9.58 -0.49
C CYS A 92 2.64 -10.33 -0.62
N MET A 93 3.06 -10.99 0.47
CA MET A 93 4.35 -11.69 0.60
C MET A 93 5.58 -10.81 0.33
N GLY A 94 5.43 -9.48 0.40
CA GLY A 94 6.49 -8.53 0.04
C GLY A 94 6.72 -8.37 -1.46
N HIS A 95 5.76 -8.82 -2.29
CA HIS A 95 5.86 -8.87 -3.75
C HIS A 95 4.67 -8.19 -4.44
N GLY A 96 4.06 -7.24 -3.75
CA GLY A 96 2.95 -6.47 -4.29
C GLY A 96 2.41 -5.44 -3.31
N GLN A 97 1.36 -4.76 -3.75
CA GLN A 97 0.62 -3.77 -2.97
C GLN A 97 -0.74 -4.33 -2.57
N CYS A 98 -1.14 -4.08 -1.32
CA CYS A 98 -2.45 -4.46 -0.83
C CYS A 98 -3.47 -3.36 -1.16
N ASN A 99 -4.56 -3.73 -1.82
CA ASN A 99 -5.63 -2.82 -2.18
C ASN A 99 -6.60 -2.61 -1.00
N SER A 100 -7.44 -1.57 -1.11
CA SER A 100 -8.45 -1.23 -0.09
C SER A 100 -9.53 -2.30 0.11
N ASN A 101 -9.62 -3.29 -0.77
CA ASN A 101 -10.52 -4.45 -0.67
C ASN A 101 -9.82 -5.73 -0.18
N GLY A 102 -8.53 -5.65 0.19
CA GLY A 102 -7.76 -6.78 0.69
C GLY A 102 -7.17 -7.69 -0.39
N THR A 103 -7.28 -7.34 -1.68
CA THR A 103 -6.60 -8.08 -2.76
C THR A 103 -5.18 -7.56 -2.98
N CYS A 104 -4.32 -8.40 -3.53
CA CYS A 104 -2.95 -8.03 -3.86
C CYS A 104 -2.81 -7.67 -5.34
N ALA A 105 -2.24 -6.49 -5.59
CA ALA A 105 -1.70 -6.11 -6.88
C ALA A 105 -0.21 -6.49 -6.92
N CYS A 106 0.12 -7.57 -7.62
CA CYS A 106 1.49 -8.09 -7.64
C CYS A 106 2.44 -7.26 -8.50
N ASP A 107 3.70 -7.23 -8.07
CA ASP A 107 4.79 -6.70 -8.88
C ASP A 107 4.96 -7.55 -10.15
N ALA A 108 5.53 -6.97 -11.22
CA ALA A 108 5.56 -7.59 -12.55
C ALA A 108 6.19 -9.00 -12.60
N ALA A 109 7.07 -9.33 -11.66
CA ALA A 109 7.75 -10.62 -11.55
C ALA A 109 7.02 -11.68 -10.71
N TRP A 110 5.82 -11.37 -10.20
CA TRP A 110 5.10 -12.19 -9.24
C TRP A 110 3.63 -12.35 -9.62
N THR A 111 3.04 -13.48 -9.22
CA THR A 111 1.64 -13.80 -9.50
C THR A 111 1.06 -14.69 -8.40
N GLY A 112 -0.24 -14.98 -8.50
CA GLY A 112 -1.03 -15.63 -7.46
C GLY A 112 -1.79 -14.63 -6.58
N ASP A 113 -2.75 -15.14 -5.81
CA ASP A 113 -3.68 -14.31 -5.05
C ASP A 113 -3.01 -13.42 -4.00
N VAL A 114 -1.84 -13.83 -3.52
CA VAL A 114 -1.05 -13.11 -2.51
C VAL A 114 0.38 -12.86 -2.98
N CYS A 115 0.61 -12.92 -4.30
CA CYS A 115 1.91 -12.70 -4.96
C CYS A 115 3.01 -13.66 -4.50
N GLN A 116 2.62 -14.89 -4.16
CA GLN A 116 3.52 -15.89 -3.60
C GLN A 116 4.37 -16.62 -4.67
N TRP A 117 4.00 -16.55 -5.95
CA TRP A 117 4.67 -17.29 -7.03
C TRP A 117 5.52 -16.36 -7.89
N ALA A 118 6.84 -16.58 -7.88
CA ALA A 118 7.75 -15.92 -8.80
C ALA A 118 7.54 -16.44 -10.23
N CYS A 119 7.49 -15.52 -11.19
CA CYS A 119 7.41 -15.86 -12.60
C CYS A 119 8.71 -16.53 -13.07
N PRO A 120 8.62 -17.52 -13.99
CA PRO A 120 9.81 -18.14 -14.57
C PRO A 120 10.77 -17.11 -15.18
N ASP A 121 12.07 -17.32 -14.98
CA ASP A 121 13.18 -16.44 -15.38
C ASP A 121 13.17 -15.00 -14.83
N ALA A 122 12.19 -14.59 -14.01
CA ALA A 122 12.11 -13.22 -13.51
C ALA A 122 13.24 -12.76 -12.55
N PRO A 123 13.85 -13.63 -11.69
CA PRO A 123 14.92 -13.20 -10.79
C PRO A 123 16.27 -12.93 -11.48
N PHE A 124 16.50 -13.48 -12.68
CA PHE A 124 17.77 -13.43 -13.39
C PHE A 124 17.64 -13.00 -14.87
N GLY A 125 16.42 -12.73 -15.32
CA GLY A 125 16.04 -12.40 -16.70
C GLY A 125 14.71 -11.64 -16.75
N ALA A 126 14.19 -11.43 -17.95
CA ALA A 126 12.87 -10.83 -18.12
C ALA A 126 11.77 -11.88 -17.95
N VAL A 127 10.63 -11.48 -17.38
CA VAL A 127 9.44 -12.34 -17.24
C VAL A 127 9.14 -13.01 -18.58
N CYS A 128 9.17 -14.34 -18.61
CA CYS A 128 8.92 -15.15 -19.80
C CYS A 128 9.75 -14.72 -21.04
N ASN A 129 11.01 -14.30 -20.81
CA ASN A 129 11.93 -13.80 -21.83
C ASN A 129 11.37 -12.66 -22.71
N ARG A 130 10.38 -11.89 -22.22
CA ARG A 130 9.61 -10.90 -23.00
C ARG A 130 8.83 -11.48 -24.17
N HIS A 131 8.71 -12.79 -24.25
CA HIS A 131 8.02 -13.52 -25.32
C HIS A 131 6.78 -14.26 -24.81
N GLY A 132 6.24 -13.80 -23.68
CA GLY A 132 5.04 -14.37 -23.07
C GLY A 132 4.56 -13.53 -21.89
N THR A 133 3.39 -13.90 -21.38
CA THR A 133 2.83 -13.34 -20.15
C THR A 133 2.89 -14.37 -19.04
N CYS A 134 3.18 -13.91 -17.82
CA CYS A 134 3.15 -14.78 -16.66
C CYS A 134 1.75 -14.81 -16.04
N ARG A 135 1.30 -16.01 -15.66
CA ARG A 135 0.06 -16.18 -14.89
C ARG A 135 0.19 -17.27 -13.84
N ALA A 136 -0.69 -17.22 -12.84
CA ALA A 136 -0.88 -18.33 -11.92
C ALA A 136 -1.53 -19.54 -12.62
N ALA A 137 -1.03 -20.73 -12.30
CA ALA A 137 -1.56 -22.01 -12.72
C ALA A 137 -1.53 -23.00 -11.54
N GLY A 138 -2.64 -23.09 -10.81
CA GLY A 138 -2.71 -23.89 -9.59
C GLY A 138 -1.75 -23.34 -8.52
N ALA A 139 -0.77 -24.15 -8.11
CA ALA A 139 0.19 -23.82 -7.06
C ALA A 139 1.54 -23.28 -7.60
N ALA A 140 1.58 -22.77 -8.84
CA ALA A 140 2.79 -22.24 -9.46
C ALA A 140 2.51 -21.10 -10.44
N ALA A 141 3.55 -20.40 -10.86
CA ALA A 141 3.52 -19.45 -11.97
C ALA A 141 3.99 -20.14 -13.27
N VAL A 142 3.33 -19.86 -14.39
CA VAL A 142 3.71 -20.37 -15.71
C VAL A 142 3.70 -19.26 -16.74
N CYS A 143 4.50 -19.44 -17.79
CA CYS A 143 4.51 -18.55 -18.95
C CYS A 143 3.52 -19.03 -20.01
N ASP A 144 2.65 -18.13 -20.46
CA ASP A 144 1.89 -18.30 -21.69
C ASP A 144 2.67 -17.62 -22.82
N CYS A 145 3.31 -18.42 -23.66
CA CYS A 145 4.16 -17.94 -24.74
C CYS A 145 3.37 -17.36 -25.90
N ILE A 146 3.88 -16.28 -26.49
CA ILE A 146 3.29 -15.61 -27.65
C ILE A 146 3.24 -16.59 -28.83
N GLN A 147 2.07 -16.64 -29.49
CA GLN A 147 1.81 -17.39 -30.72
C GLN A 147 1.25 -16.43 -31.76
N SER A 148 2.12 -15.66 -32.42
CA SER A 148 1.69 -14.61 -33.33
C SER A 148 2.55 -14.55 -34.59
N PRO A 149 1.96 -14.32 -35.78
CA PRO A 149 2.72 -14.00 -36.99
C PRO A 149 3.63 -12.77 -36.85
N ASP A 150 3.21 -11.77 -36.06
CA ASP A 150 3.91 -10.48 -35.96
C ASP A 150 5.06 -10.50 -34.94
N PHE A 151 4.96 -11.36 -33.93
CA PHE A 151 5.84 -11.36 -32.76
C PHE A 151 6.55 -12.71 -32.53
N GLY A 152 6.33 -13.69 -33.41
CA GLY A 152 6.92 -15.03 -33.34
C GLY A 152 6.06 -16.06 -32.63
N TYR A 153 6.44 -17.33 -32.84
CA TYR A 153 5.83 -18.50 -32.24
C TYR A 153 6.79 -19.15 -31.24
N TRP A 154 6.72 -18.67 -30.00
CA TRP A 154 7.63 -19.04 -28.91
C TRP A 154 7.11 -20.23 -28.12
N ASP A 155 7.99 -20.99 -27.47
CA ASP A 155 7.62 -22.20 -26.74
C ASP A 155 8.62 -22.50 -25.61
N GLY A 156 8.27 -23.50 -24.80
CA GLY A 156 9.02 -23.93 -23.63
C GLY A 156 8.55 -23.23 -22.34
N PRO A 157 9.09 -23.65 -21.18
CA PRO A 157 8.62 -23.21 -19.87
C PRO A 157 8.85 -21.71 -19.59
N VAL A 158 9.74 -21.09 -20.36
CA VAL A 158 10.16 -19.69 -20.21
C VAL A 158 10.07 -18.90 -21.53
N CYS A 159 9.49 -19.48 -22.59
CA CYS A 159 9.37 -18.85 -23.91
C CYS A 159 10.70 -18.48 -24.59
N LEU A 160 11.73 -19.30 -24.40
CA LEU A 160 13.06 -19.10 -24.99
C LEU A 160 13.28 -19.91 -26.27
N SER A 161 12.43 -20.89 -26.55
CA SER A 161 12.55 -21.78 -27.71
C SER A 161 11.50 -21.45 -28.76
N CYS A 162 11.68 -21.93 -29.99
CA CYS A 162 10.64 -21.83 -31.01
C CYS A 162 9.68 -23.03 -30.93
N ARG A 163 8.40 -22.78 -31.20
CA ARG A 163 7.43 -23.85 -31.45
C ARG A 163 7.88 -24.68 -32.66
N SER A 164 7.58 -25.98 -32.63
CA SER A 164 7.88 -26.88 -33.75
C SER A 164 7.40 -26.31 -35.10
N GLY A 165 8.31 -26.27 -36.07
CA GLY A 165 8.07 -25.71 -37.41
C GLY A 165 8.51 -24.26 -37.62
N TYR A 166 8.91 -23.56 -36.55
CA TYR A 166 9.42 -22.19 -36.59
C TYR A 166 10.90 -22.13 -36.22
N TYR A 167 11.65 -21.19 -36.80
CA TYR A 167 13.09 -21.13 -36.66
C TYR A 167 13.63 -19.70 -36.63
N GLY A 168 14.92 -19.56 -36.37
CA GLY A 168 15.61 -18.27 -36.33
C GLY A 168 15.37 -17.51 -35.03
N VAL A 169 15.97 -16.32 -34.94
CA VAL A 169 15.99 -15.51 -33.71
C VAL A 169 14.64 -14.88 -33.33
N LEU A 170 13.66 -14.93 -34.24
CA LEU A 170 12.30 -14.42 -34.02
C LEU A 170 11.24 -15.54 -34.04
N CYS A 171 11.64 -16.80 -34.22
CA CYS A 171 10.71 -17.94 -34.31
C CYS A 171 9.55 -17.71 -35.31
N THR A 172 9.89 -17.38 -36.56
CA THR A 172 8.96 -17.09 -37.67
C THR A 172 9.09 -18.09 -38.80
#